data_AF-A0A9Q3GFZ6-F1
#
_entry.id   AF-A0A9Q3GFZ6-F1
#
_cell.length_a   1.000
_cell.length_b   1.000
_cell.length_c   1.000
_cell.angle_alpha   90.00
_cell.angle_beta   90.00
_cell.angle_gamma   90.00
#
_symmetry.space_group_name_H-M   'P 1'
#
loop_
_entity.id
_entity.type
_entity.pdbx_description
1 polymer ?
#
loop_
_entity_poly.entity_id
_entity_poly.type
_entity_poly.pdbx_seq_one_letter_code
_entity_poly.pdbx_strand_id
1 'polypeptide(L)'
;MAHPLPAIPKFSKVNHFKLAYITLGSEMGHPKPFENLLTHSLQTKITQALKYINAKFYEDIFVSAVVKFTNGTIELCVKNKASVRWLLENKHKWTCPADPNFITAANLYHVIIHLFPALFDISDETNILELLKQNYIKFEEIKRVRQPKT
;
A
#
# COMPACT_ATOMS: atom_id res chain seq x y z
N MET A 1 -17.65 -27.82 -34.27
CA MET A 1 -17.05 -26.48 -34.51
C MET A 1 -16.24 -26.13 -33.28
N ALA A 2 -14.93 -25.86 -33.42
CA ALA A 2 -14.10 -25.49 -32.28
C ALA A 2 -14.33 -24.01 -31.95
N HIS A 3 -14.80 -23.72 -30.74
CA HIS A 3 -14.88 -22.34 -30.27
C HIS A 3 -13.45 -21.82 -30.02
N PRO A 4 -13.08 -20.64 -30.57
CA PRO A 4 -11.78 -20.06 -30.28
C PRO A 4 -11.67 -19.78 -28.79
N LEU A 5 -10.54 -20.16 -28.20
CA LEU A 5 -10.25 -19.86 -26.82
C LEU A 5 -10.30 -18.34 -26.60
N PRO A 6 -10.89 -17.87 -25.50
CA PRO A 6 -10.91 -16.45 -25.19
C PRO A 6 -9.48 -15.92 -25.13
N ALA A 7 -9.25 -14.75 -25.73
CA ALA A 7 -7.95 -14.11 -25.71
C ALA A 7 -7.48 -13.90 -24.26
N ILE A 8 -6.27 -14.37 -23.96
CA ILE A 8 -5.68 -14.20 -22.63
C ILE A 8 -5.62 -12.68 -22.34
N PRO A 9 -6.24 -12.21 -21.26
CA PRO A 9 -6.23 -10.79 -20.94
C PRO A 9 -4.79 -10.33 -20.73
N LYS A 10 -4.45 -9.15 -21.27
CA LYS A 10 -3.14 -8.51 -21.06
C LYS A 10 -2.82 -8.46 -19.56
N PHE A 11 -1.57 -8.71 -19.18
CA PHE A 11 -1.11 -8.71 -17.78
C PHE A 11 -1.54 -7.46 -16.99
N SER A 12 -1.64 -6.29 -17.65
CA SER A 12 -2.11 -5.04 -17.05
C SER A 12 -3.58 -5.08 -16.58
N LYS A 13 -4.45 -5.85 -17.26
CA LYS A 13 -5.84 -6.09 -16.84
C LYS A 13 -5.91 -7.11 -15.71
N VAL A 14 -5.09 -8.17 -15.73
CA VAL A 14 -5.07 -9.17 -14.66
C VAL A 14 -4.53 -8.59 -13.36
N ASN A 15 -3.48 -7.76 -13.43
CA ASN A 15 -2.88 -7.12 -12.26
C ASN A 15 -3.80 -6.09 -11.58
N HIS A 16 -4.86 -5.64 -12.23
CA HIS A 16 -5.87 -4.77 -11.61
C HIS A 16 -6.70 -5.49 -10.55
N PHE A 17 -6.86 -6.82 -10.66
CA PHE A 17 -7.69 -7.63 -9.78
C PHE A 17 -6.89 -8.40 -8.72
N LYS A 18 -5.55 -8.26 -8.74
CA LYS A 18 -4.70 -8.86 -7.72
C LYS A 18 -4.79 -8.07 -6.42
N LEU A 19 -4.77 -8.79 -5.31
CA LEU A 19 -4.54 -8.21 -4.00
C LEU A 19 -3.30 -7.32 -4.05
N ALA A 20 -3.41 -6.17 -3.43
CA ALA A 20 -2.37 -5.16 -3.41
C ALA A 20 -1.98 -4.85 -1.98
N TYR A 21 -0.71 -4.56 -1.78
CA TYR A 21 -0.11 -4.35 -0.48
C TYR A 21 0.40 -2.92 -0.37
N ILE A 22 0.27 -2.35 0.81
CA ILE A 22 0.75 -1.00 1.14
C ILE A 22 1.40 -1.04 2.51
N THR A 23 2.62 -0.53 2.57
CA THR A 23 3.40 -0.48 3.81
C THR A 23 3.62 0.96 4.24
N LEU A 24 3.29 1.26 5.49
CA LEU A 24 3.29 2.59 6.09
C LEU A 24 4.07 2.57 7.41
N GLY A 25 5.07 3.43 7.52
CA GLY A 25 5.82 3.66 8.75
C GLY A 25 5.31 4.92 9.47
N SER A 26 5.49 4.97 10.80
CA SER A 26 5.44 6.24 11.53
C SER A 26 6.75 7.00 11.33
N GLU A 27 6.72 8.31 11.58
CA GLU A 27 7.95 9.12 11.60
C GLU A 27 8.92 8.65 12.69
N MET A 28 10.22 8.75 12.41
CA MET A 28 11.28 8.36 13.33
C MET A 28 11.22 9.21 14.61
N GLY A 29 11.20 8.55 15.77
CA GLY A 29 11.12 9.23 17.07
C GLY A 29 9.70 9.42 17.63
N HIS A 30 8.66 9.08 16.86
CA HIS A 30 7.29 9.01 17.37
C HIS A 30 6.98 7.66 18.03
N PRO A 31 6.00 7.60 18.96
CA PRO A 31 5.54 6.34 19.54
C PRO A 31 5.09 5.37 18.46
N LYS A 32 5.38 4.07 18.65
CA LYS A 32 5.01 3.06 17.66
C LYS A 32 3.48 2.97 17.58
N PRO A 33 2.90 3.06 16.37
CA PRO A 33 1.46 2.94 16.22
C PRO A 33 1.03 1.51 16.59
N PHE A 34 -0.13 1.39 17.22
CA PHE A 34 -0.73 0.12 17.61
C PHE A 34 0.14 -0.74 18.52
N GLU A 35 0.93 -0.10 19.39
CA GLU A 35 1.72 -0.79 20.40
C GLU A 35 0.82 -1.68 21.28
N ASN A 36 1.29 -2.90 21.58
CA ASN A 36 0.56 -3.92 22.35
C ASN A 36 -0.80 -4.40 21.78
N LEU A 37 -1.20 -3.99 20.58
CA LEU A 37 -2.41 -4.53 19.93
C LEU A 37 -2.13 -5.81 19.14
N LEU A 38 -3.05 -6.78 19.29
CA LEU A 38 -3.13 -7.99 18.47
C LEU A 38 -3.59 -7.67 17.04
N THR A 39 -3.21 -8.51 16.09
CA THR A 39 -3.46 -8.32 14.65
C THR A 39 -4.94 -8.17 14.29
N HIS A 40 -5.83 -8.97 14.90
CA HIS A 40 -7.28 -8.87 14.64
C HIS A 40 -7.87 -7.54 15.13
N SER A 41 -7.43 -7.07 16.30
CA SER A 41 -7.83 -5.78 16.85
C SER A 41 -7.32 -4.61 15.99
N LEU A 42 -6.13 -4.75 15.41
CA LEU A 42 -5.54 -3.80 14.48
C LEU A 42 -6.38 -3.64 13.20
N GLN A 43 -6.74 -4.75 12.56
CA GLN A 43 -7.60 -4.72 11.36
C GLN A 43 -8.95 -4.07 11.65
N THR A 44 -9.54 -4.36 12.82
CA THR A 44 -10.81 -3.78 13.25
C THR A 44 -10.71 -2.26 13.41
N LYS A 45 -9.67 -1.76 14.10
CA LYS A 45 -9.46 -0.31 14.28
C LYS A 45 -9.27 0.42 12.96
N ILE A 46 -8.45 -0.12 12.06
CA ILE A 46 -8.22 0.49 10.74
C ILE A 46 -9.52 0.51 9.94
N THR A 47 -10.30 -0.59 9.96
CA THR A 47 -11.59 -0.64 9.27
C THR A 47 -12.59 0.36 9.84
N GLN A 48 -12.63 0.53 11.16
CA GLN A 48 -13.48 1.53 11.83
C GLN A 48 -13.07 2.96 11.45
N ALA A 49 -11.76 3.25 11.41
CA ALA A 49 -11.25 4.54 10.98
C ALA A 49 -11.61 4.86 9.53
N LEU A 50 -11.48 3.88 8.62
CA LEU A 50 -11.88 4.03 7.22
C LEU A 50 -13.39 4.28 7.08
N LYS A 51 -14.22 3.59 7.87
CA LYS A 51 -15.67 3.87 7.92
C LYS A 51 -15.97 5.25 8.48
N TYR A 52 -15.27 5.68 9.54
CA TYR A 52 -15.44 6.98 10.17
C TYR A 52 -15.19 8.12 9.17
N ILE A 53 -14.18 7.98 8.30
CA ILE A 53 -13.90 8.99 7.26
C ILE A 53 -14.68 8.76 5.95
N ASN A 54 -15.62 7.81 5.92
CA ASN A 54 -16.40 7.44 4.74
C ASN A 54 -15.50 7.12 3.51
N ALA A 55 -14.47 6.30 3.74
CA ALA A 55 -13.46 5.93 2.75
C ALA A 55 -14.06 5.14 1.56
N LYS A 56 -14.11 5.76 0.39
CA LYS A 56 -14.74 5.18 -0.82
C LYS A 56 -13.92 5.43 -2.08
N PHE A 57 -13.82 4.39 -2.90
CA PHE A 57 -13.31 4.45 -4.27
C PHE A 57 -14.12 3.49 -5.16
N TYR A 58 -15.19 3.98 -5.80
CA TYR A 58 -16.29 3.22 -6.41
C TYR A 58 -17.07 2.32 -5.43
N GLU A 59 -16.37 1.61 -4.55
CA GLU A 59 -16.86 0.79 -3.45
C GLU A 59 -16.18 1.23 -2.13
N ASP A 60 -16.67 0.71 -1.01
CA ASP A 60 -16.01 0.88 0.30
C ASP A 60 -14.61 0.23 0.29
N ILE A 61 -13.63 0.91 0.89
CA ILE A 61 -12.28 0.37 0.98
C ILE A 61 -12.22 -0.66 2.11
N PHE A 62 -11.98 -1.92 1.73
CA PHE A 62 -11.84 -3.03 2.65
C PHE A 62 -10.39 -3.47 2.81
N VAL A 63 -9.96 -3.63 4.07
CA VAL A 63 -8.66 -4.16 4.43
C VAL A 63 -8.82 -5.65 4.74
N SER A 64 -8.25 -6.49 3.89
CA SER A 64 -8.36 -7.95 3.97
C SER A 64 -7.43 -8.54 5.03
N ALA A 65 -6.24 -7.96 5.21
CA ALA A 65 -5.30 -8.38 6.24
C ALA A 65 -4.40 -7.21 6.65
N VAL A 66 -3.83 -7.31 7.85
CA VAL A 66 -2.85 -6.36 8.36
C VAL A 66 -1.69 -7.13 8.99
N VAL A 67 -0.47 -6.66 8.74
CA VAL A 67 0.75 -7.14 9.39
C VAL A 67 1.42 -5.97 10.08
N LYS A 68 1.89 -6.16 11.31
CA LYS A 68 2.64 -5.18 12.09
C LYS A 68 4.09 -5.64 12.24
N PHE A 69 5.04 -4.80 11.85
CA PHE A 69 6.47 -5.07 11.98
C PHE A 69 7.01 -4.54 13.31
N THR A 70 8.14 -5.12 13.76
CA THR A 70 8.81 -4.76 15.02
C THR A 70 9.32 -3.32 15.05
N ASN A 71 9.56 -2.73 13.87
CA ASN A 71 9.97 -1.35 13.69
C ASN A 71 8.81 -0.34 13.75
N GLY A 72 7.57 -0.77 13.99
CA GLY A 72 6.38 0.10 14.04
C GLY A 72 5.74 0.38 12.67
N THR A 73 6.28 -0.22 11.60
CA THR A 73 5.66 -0.19 10.27
C THR A 73 4.48 -1.15 10.23
N ILE A 74 3.43 -0.81 9.48
CA ILE A 74 2.32 -1.71 9.18
C ILE A 74 2.23 -1.97 7.68
N GLU A 75 1.84 -3.17 7.30
CA GLU A 75 1.47 -3.54 5.93
C GLU A 75 -0.01 -3.92 5.88
N LEU A 76 -0.73 -3.35 4.91
CA LEU A 76 -2.13 -3.65 4.67
C LEU A 76 -2.27 -4.41 3.35
N CYS A 77 -3.09 -5.44 3.36
CA CYS A 77 -3.55 -6.12 2.16
C CYS A 77 -4.96 -5.64 1.81
N VAL A 78 -5.15 -5.19 0.57
CA VAL A 78 -6.43 -4.69 0.06
C VAL A 78 -6.78 -5.32 -1.29
N LYS A 79 -8.06 -5.18 -1.67
CA LYS A 79 -8.64 -5.82 -2.86
C LYS A 79 -7.89 -5.52 -4.17
N ASN A 80 -7.45 -4.27 -4.37
CA ASN A 80 -6.82 -3.86 -5.62
C ASN A 80 -5.88 -2.65 -5.44
N LYS A 81 -5.10 -2.36 -6.49
CA LYS A 81 -4.15 -1.23 -6.51
C LYS A 81 -4.81 0.14 -6.37
N ALA A 82 -6.05 0.29 -6.80
CA ALA A 82 -6.75 1.56 -6.69
C ALA A 82 -7.11 1.88 -5.22
N SER A 83 -7.49 0.87 -4.44
CA SER A 83 -7.65 0.99 -2.98
C SER A 83 -6.32 1.36 -2.30
N VAL A 84 -5.19 0.77 -2.72
CA VAL A 84 -3.86 1.16 -2.23
C VAL A 84 -3.59 2.64 -2.50
N ARG A 85 -3.80 3.07 -3.75
CA ARG A 85 -3.56 4.46 -4.15
C ARG A 85 -4.41 5.43 -3.33
N TRP A 86 -5.70 5.13 -3.15
CA TRP A 86 -6.57 5.93 -2.32
C TRP A 86 -6.08 6.00 -0.87
N LEU A 87 -5.68 4.87 -0.28
CA LEU A 87 -5.16 4.81 1.08
C LEU A 87 -3.90 5.66 1.24
N LEU A 88 -3.03 5.69 0.23
CA LEU A 88 -1.81 6.49 0.22
C LEU A 88 -2.09 7.99 0.12
N GLU A 89 -2.97 8.39 -0.79
CA GLU A 89 -3.35 9.79 -1.01
C GLU A 89 -4.10 10.35 0.21
N ASN A 90 -4.85 9.51 0.92
CA ASN A 90 -5.67 9.89 2.06
C ASN A 90 -5.11 9.44 3.41
N LYS A 91 -3.85 8.99 3.50
CA LYS A 91 -3.23 8.48 4.74
C LYS A 91 -3.41 9.41 5.94
N HIS A 92 -3.14 10.70 5.74
CA HIS A 92 -3.30 11.74 6.75
C HIS A 92 -4.72 11.87 7.33
N LYS A 93 -5.74 11.38 6.61
CA LYS A 93 -7.13 11.41 7.06
C LYS A 93 -7.51 10.22 7.92
N TRP A 94 -6.95 9.02 7.66
CA TRP A 94 -7.39 7.79 8.33
C TRP A 94 -6.41 7.25 9.36
N THR A 95 -5.12 7.58 9.29
CA THR A 95 -4.14 6.99 10.21
C THR A 95 -4.34 7.48 11.65
N CYS A 96 -4.55 8.79 11.86
CA CYS A 96 -4.78 9.34 13.20
C CYS A 96 -6.11 8.85 13.83
N PRO A 97 -7.23 8.77 13.08
CA PRO A 97 -8.44 8.09 13.58
C PRO A 97 -8.26 6.60 13.89
N ALA A 98 -7.33 5.90 13.23
CA ALA A 98 -7.05 4.49 13.52
C ALA A 98 -6.22 4.32 14.79
N ASP A 99 -5.24 5.20 15.01
CA ASP A 99 -4.44 5.29 16.22
C ASP A 99 -3.87 6.72 16.35
N PRO A 100 -4.04 7.40 17.51
CA PRO A 100 -3.50 8.74 17.72
C PRO A 100 -1.98 8.84 17.55
N ASN A 101 -1.24 7.75 17.74
CA ASN A 101 0.21 7.68 17.53
C ASN A 101 0.56 7.41 16.05
N PHE A 102 -0.42 7.07 15.21
CA PHE A 102 -0.22 6.81 13.80
C PHE A 102 -0.48 8.07 12.97
N ILE A 103 0.42 9.03 13.09
CA ILE A 103 0.32 10.30 12.37
C ILE A 103 1.08 10.18 11.06
N THR A 104 0.41 10.50 9.95
CA THR A 104 1.03 10.56 8.62
C THR A 104 0.75 11.91 8.00
N ALA A 105 1.77 12.51 7.40
CA ALA A 105 1.60 13.75 6.65
C ALA A 105 0.91 13.48 5.31
N ALA A 106 0.21 14.48 4.77
CA ALA A 106 -0.30 14.41 3.41
C ALA A 106 0.87 14.23 2.40
N ASN A 107 1.98 14.95 2.63
CA ASN A 107 3.01 15.19 1.62
C ASN A 107 4.41 14.64 2.00
N LEU A 108 4.58 14.02 3.17
CA LEU A 108 5.85 13.39 3.59
C LEU A 108 5.70 11.86 3.65
N TYR A 109 6.45 11.20 2.76
CA TYR A 109 7.14 9.89 2.81
C TYR A 109 6.77 8.93 3.94
N HIS A 110 6.56 7.63 3.73
CA HIS A 110 7.20 6.72 2.80
C HIS A 110 6.15 5.76 2.20
N VAL A 111 6.11 5.65 0.88
CA VAL A 111 5.47 4.51 0.23
C VAL A 111 6.53 3.43 0.08
N ILE A 112 6.39 2.31 0.79
CA ILE A 112 7.15 1.10 0.48
C ILE A 112 6.24 0.22 -0.37
N ILE A 113 6.61 0.05 -1.64
CA ILE A 113 5.87 -0.76 -2.61
C ILE A 113 6.52 -2.15 -2.60
N HIS A 114 5.78 -3.19 -2.19
CA HIS A 114 6.32 -4.55 -2.07
C HIS A 114 6.23 -5.41 -3.34
N LEU A 115 5.93 -4.83 -4.50
CA LEU A 115 5.86 -5.59 -5.77
C LEU A 115 7.20 -5.54 -6.52
N PHE A 116 8.28 -6.00 -5.87
CA PHE A 116 9.57 -6.20 -6.53
C PHE A 116 9.66 -7.63 -7.09
N PRO A 117 9.98 -7.81 -8.37
CA PRO A 117 10.49 -9.09 -8.85
C PRO A 117 11.71 -9.49 -8.01
N ALA A 118 11.90 -10.80 -7.76
CA ALA A 118 13.04 -11.32 -7.00
C ALA A 118 14.43 -10.91 -7.56
N LEU A 119 14.45 -10.47 -8.83
CA LEU A 119 15.60 -9.90 -9.52
C LEU A 119 15.27 -8.45 -9.90
N PHE A 120 15.40 -7.52 -8.94
CA PHE A 120 15.26 -6.09 -9.21
C PHE A 120 16.55 -5.38 -8.86
N ASP A 121 17.29 -4.98 -9.88
CA ASP A 121 18.47 -4.14 -9.71
C ASP A 121 18.07 -2.66 -9.64
N ILE A 122 18.33 -2.03 -8.50
CA ILE A 122 18.06 -0.62 -8.25
C ILE A 122 19.02 0.32 -9.00
N SER A 123 20.13 -0.20 -9.52
CA SER A 123 21.05 0.56 -10.34
C SER A 123 20.61 0.65 -11.81
N ASP A 124 19.64 -0.15 -12.24
CA ASP A 124 19.07 -0.11 -13.58
C ASP A 124 17.86 0.83 -13.64
N GLU A 125 18.03 1.97 -14.30
CA GLU A 125 17.01 3.00 -14.48
C GLU A 125 15.79 2.47 -15.25
N THR A 126 15.96 1.49 -16.14
CA THR A 126 14.88 0.86 -16.91
C THR A 126 13.93 0.10 -15.99
N ASN A 127 14.49 -0.61 -15.01
CA ASN A 127 13.72 -1.34 -14.01
C ASN A 127 12.94 -0.38 -13.11
N ILE A 128 13.57 0.73 -12.71
CA ILE A 128 12.89 1.79 -11.95
C ILE A 128 11.72 2.32 -12.77
N LEU A 129 11.93 2.77 -14.01
CA LEU A 129 10.87 3.34 -14.85
C LEU A 129 9.70 2.37 -15.08
N GLU A 130 9.98 1.09 -15.33
CA GLU A 130 8.94 0.08 -15.49
C GLU A 130 8.17 -0.15 -14.18
N LEU A 131 8.86 -0.19 -13.03
CA LEU A 131 8.21 -0.23 -11.73
C LEU A 131 7.33 0.99 -11.49
N LEU A 132 7.79 2.19 -11.83
CA LEU A 132 7.03 3.43 -11.63
C LEU A 132 5.75 3.41 -12.46
N LYS A 133 5.89 3.03 -13.73
CA LYS A 133 4.79 2.86 -14.68
C LYS A 133 3.79 1.83 -14.18
N GLN A 134 4.24 0.68 -13.67
CA GLN A 134 3.37 -0.36 -13.11
C GLN A 134 2.65 0.06 -11.82
N ASN A 135 3.17 1.08 -11.12
CA ASN A 135 2.59 1.63 -9.90
C ASN A 135 1.90 2.99 -10.11
N TYR A 136 1.86 3.49 -11.35
CA TYR A 136 1.28 4.79 -11.72
C TYR A 136 1.86 5.96 -10.91
N ILE A 137 3.16 5.90 -10.64
CA ILE A 137 3.94 6.92 -9.93
C ILE A 137 4.74 7.70 -10.96
N LYS A 138 4.73 9.02 -10.88
CA LYS A 138 5.60 9.84 -11.73
C LYS A 138 7.00 9.86 -11.18
N PHE A 139 8.00 9.94 -12.06
CA PHE A 139 9.40 9.98 -11.64
C PHE A 139 9.66 11.16 -10.68
N GLU A 140 9.03 12.32 -10.91
CA GLU A 140 9.17 13.50 -10.05
C GLU A 140 8.62 13.31 -8.62
N GLU A 141 7.73 12.33 -8.42
CA GLU A 141 7.17 12.01 -7.10
C GLU A 141 8.15 11.19 -6.25
N ILE A 142 9.28 10.74 -6.84
CA ILE A 142 10.26 9.87 -6.21
C ILE A 142 11.47 10.66 -5.79
N LYS A 143 11.74 10.60 -4.50
CA LYS A 143 12.86 11.31 -3.89
C LYS A 143 14.00 10.39 -3.49
N ARG A 144 13.74 9.10 -3.33
CA ARG A 144 14.75 8.07 -3.11
C ARG A 144 14.18 6.67 -3.33
N VAL A 145 14.91 5.82 -4.04
CA VAL A 145 14.66 4.38 -4.11
C VAL A 145 15.63 3.68 -3.15
N ARG A 146 15.19 2.64 -2.44
CA ARG A 146 16.07 1.82 -1.58
C ARG A 146 15.65 0.36 -1.68
N GLN A 147 16.61 -0.56 -1.73
CA GLN A 147 16.35 -1.97 -1.47
C GLN A 147 16.24 -2.21 0.05
N PRO A 148 15.29 -3.02 0.52
CA PRO A 148 15.29 -3.46 1.92
C PRO A 148 16.57 -4.23 2.18
N LYS A 149 17.33 -3.83 3.22
CA LYS A 149 18.45 -4.64 3.70
C LYS A 149 17.87 -5.90 4.34
N THR A 150 18.24 -7.06 3.80
CA THR A 150 18.05 -8.37 4.46
C THR A 150 18.80 -8.43 5.78
#